data_AF-A0A170YYW0-F1
#
_entry.id   AF-A0A170YYW0-F1
#
_cell.length_a   1.000
_cell.length_b   1.000
_cell.length_c   1.000
_cell.angle_alpha   90.00
_cell.angle_beta   90.00
_cell.angle_gamma   90.00
#
_symmetry.space_group_name_H-M   'P 1'
#
loop_
_entity.id
_entity.type
_entity.pdbx_description
1 polymer ?
#
loop_
_entity_poly.entity_id
_entity_poly.type
_entity_poly.pdbx_seq_one_letter_code
_entity_poly.pdbx_strand_id
1 'polypeptide(L)'
;FVWKGHGALGTRSLEQVGGSGFIITSLLQLHPPAAVTALAVHSSWGLVGVGTAHGVAVYDFIKAEPVIVKCTLNPLDMSGAGEGPISRRKSFKKSLRESFRRLRKGRSQRAGAGDKRGATTTAATSSPPPQPTSPGADLETKPVERAIEARPVDDALGSMVRCLTFARTYIISIQNMTPTLWVGTNNGTVYIFTLTIPGGSKRKEESVSCLLGKEIQLKHRAPVIGISLMDGHCNSVDTSRHLEHPPPHRVLICSEEQIKIFTVPQLKPVCKMKLTAMEGARVRRTVLALFKAIGNAPTSHVETCLLCLTNLGDIIVLSLPELRRQVNAAVIRKEDINGIFSLCFTERGEALYLHSSSELQRVSMSTTR
;
A
#
# COMPACT_ATOMS: atom_id res chain seq x y z
N PHE A 1 -1.80 -3.88 -29.38
CA PHE A 1 -1.69 -4.89 -28.32
C PHE A 1 -2.57 -6.08 -28.69
N VAL A 2 -2.10 -7.32 -28.54
CA VAL A 2 -2.88 -8.54 -28.79
C VAL A 2 -3.05 -9.29 -27.48
N TRP A 3 -4.29 -9.51 -27.06
CA TRP A 3 -4.59 -10.22 -25.81
C TRP A 3 -4.37 -11.73 -25.95
N LYS A 4 -3.54 -12.30 -25.08
CA LYS A 4 -3.20 -13.74 -25.05
C LYS A 4 -3.76 -14.48 -23.84
N GLY A 5 -4.68 -13.87 -23.09
CA GLY A 5 -5.28 -14.45 -21.89
C GLY A 5 -6.66 -15.06 -22.13
N HIS A 6 -7.43 -15.25 -21.06
CA HIS A 6 -8.80 -15.76 -21.14
C HIS A 6 -9.72 -14.81 -21.93
N GLY A 7 -10.62 -15.36 -22.75
CA GLY A 7 -11.64 -14.57 -23.43
C GLY A 7 -12.63 -13.94 -22.44
N ALA A 8 -13.39 -12.94 -22.91
CA ALA A 8 -14.51 -12.40 -22.15
C ALA A 8 -15.56 -13.50 -21.92
N LEU A 9 -16.24 -13.45 -20.77
CA LEU A 9 -17.35 -14.36 -20.48
C LEU A 9 -18.53 -14.02 -21.39
N GLY A 10 -19.25 -15.05 -21.85
CA GLY A 10 -20.50 -14.85 -22.59
C GLY A 10 -21.56 -14.19 -21.71
N THR A 11 -22.25 -13.20 -22.24
CA THR A 11 -23.31 -12.48 -21.53
C THR A 11 -24.69 -13.07 -21.85
N ARG A 12 -25.62 -12.98 -20.90
CA ARG A 12 -27.02 -13.36 -21.11
C ARG A 12 -27.89 -12.19 -20.64
N SER A 13 -28.94 -11.89 -21.41
CA SER A 13 -29.99 -11.00 -20.91
C SER A 13 -30.73 -11.74 -19.80
N LEU A 14 -30.81 -11.13 -18.63
CA LEU A 14 -31.63 -11.64 -17.54
C LEU A 14 -32.98 -10.92 -17.65
N GLU A 15 -34.05 -11.68 -17.83
CA GLU A 15 -35.39 -11.16 -17.52
C GLU A 15 -35.41 -10.84 -16.02
N GLN A 16 -35.90 -9.65 -15.66
CA GLN A 16 -35.99 -9.26 -14.26
C GLN A 16 -37.00 -10.16 -13.55
N VAL A 17 -36.51 -11.23 -12.94
CA VAL A 17 -37.32 -12.04 -12.04
C VAL A 17 -37.47 -11.23 -10.75
N GLY A 18 -38.68 -10.75 -10.48
CA GLY A 18 -39.02 -10.05 -9.26
C GLY A 18 -38.73 -10.94 -8.05
N GLY A 19 -37.64 -10.63 -7.33
CA GLY A 19 -37.22 -11.33 -6.14
C GLY A 19 -36.58 -10.38 -5.15
N SER A 20 -36.69 -10.69 -3.86
CA SER A 20 -35.95 -9.97 -2.81
C SER A 20 -34.48 -10.37 -2.85
N GLY A 21 -33.56 -9.40 -2.90
CA GLY A 21 -32.12 -9.65 -2.87
C GLY A 21 -31.29 -8.72 -3.73
N PHE A 22 -30.05 -9.11 -4.00
CA PHE A 22 -29.15 -8.40 -4.91
C PHE A 22 -29.55 -8.66 -6.37
N ILE A 23 -29.99 -7.61 -7.06
CA ILE A 23 -30.37 -7.64 -8.47
C ILE A 23 -29.25 -7.02 -9.29
N ILE A 24 -28.84 -7.69 -10.36
CA ILE A 24 -27.84 -7.18 -11.29
C ILE A 24 -28.52 -6.15 -12.20
N THR A 25 -28.13 -4.88 -12.07
CA THR A 25 -28.70 -3.78 -12.87
C THR A 25 -27.82 -3.39 -14.06
N SER A 26 -26.53 -3.73 -14.01
CA SER A 26 -25.55 -3.31 -15.01
C SER A 26 -24.37 -4.29 -15.07
N LEU A 27 -23.79 -4.44 -16.25
CA LEU A 27 -22.59 -5.24 -16.50
C LEU A 27 -21.50 -4.39 -17.15
N LEU A 28 -20.32 -4.36 -16.55
CA LEU A 28 -19.13 -3.68 -17.09
C LEU A 28 -18.12 -4.72 -17.58
N GLN A 29 -17.99 -4.87 -18.90
CA GLN A 29 -16.98 -5.73 -19.52
C GLN A 29 -15.73 -4.91 -19.87
N LEU A 30 -14.60 -5.22 -19.24
CA LEU A 30 -13.32 -4.57 -19.54
C LEU A 30 -12.66 -5.14 -20.80
N HIS A 31 -11.89 -4.31 -21.50
CA HIS A 31 -11.06 -4.72 -22.63
C HIS A 31 -9.61 -4.23 -22.44
N PRO A 32 -8.60 -5.13 -22.45
CA PRO A 32 -8.72 -6.59 -22.50
C PRO A 32 -9.42 -7.17 -21.26
N PRO A 33 -9.99 -8.39 -21.33
CA PRO A 33 -10.67 -9.06 -20.20
C PRO A 33 -9.65 -9.62 -19.19
N ALA A 34 -8.82 -8.73 -18.65
CA ALA A 34 -7.82 -9.04 -17.63
C ALA A 34 -8.46 -9.11 -16.24
N ALA A 35 -7.77 -9.76 -15.30
CA ALA A 35 -8.20 -9.79 -13.91
C ALA A 35 -8.34 -8.38 -13.34
N VAL A 36 -9.45 -8.15 -12.61
CA VAL A 36 -9.65 -6.94 -11.82
C VAL A 36 -8.73 -7.03 -10.59
N THR A 37 -7.86 -6.05 -10.45
CA THR A 37 -6.85 -5.99 -9.37
C THR A 37 -7.21 -5.00 -8.28
N ALA A 38 -8.07 -4.03 -8.58
CA ALA A 38 -8.61 -3.08 -7.62
C ALA A 38 -10.04 -2.69 -8.01
N LEU A 39 -10.88 -2.46 -7.01
CA LEU A 39 -12.27 -2.05 -7.17
C LEU A 39 -12.62 -1.02 -6.10
N ALA A 40 -13.31 0.04 -6.49
CA ALA A 40 -13.91 0.99 -5.57
C ALA A 40 -15.31 1.37 -6.04
N VAL A 41 -16.27 1.45 -5.12
CA VAL A 41 -17.65 1.83 -5.42
C VAL A 41 -18.00 3.04 -4.57
N HIS A 42 -18.59 4.05 -5.18
CA HIS A 42 -19.19 5.17 -4.47
C HIS A 42 -20.67 5.25 -4.80
N SER A 43 -21.49 4.61 -3.96
CA SER A 43 -22.90 4.35 -4.22
C SER A 43 -23.71 5.63 -4.45
N SER A 44 -23.53 6.65 -3.60
CA SER A 44 -24.24 7.92 -3.72
C SER A 44 -23.79 8.77 -4.92
N TRP A 45 -22.65 8.47 -5.53
CA TRP A 45 -22.21 9.12 -6.77
C TRP A 45 -22.64 8.34 -8.01
N GLY A 46 -23.04 7.09 -7.85
CA GLY A 46 -23.36 6.22 -8.98
C GLY A 46 -22.13 5.72 -9.72
N LEU A 47 -20.96 5.68 -9.08
CA LEU A 47 -19.69 5.40 -9.75
C LEU A 47 -19.01 4.13 -9.24
N VAL A 48 -18.41 3.39 -10.17
CA VAL A 48 -17.47 2.31 -9.87
C VAL A 48 -16.14 2.57 -10.59
N GLY A 49 -15.05 2.52 -9.84
CA GLY A 49 -13.69 2.54 -10.35
C GLY A 49 -13.15 1.12 -10.40
N VAL A 50 -12.56 0.73 -11.53
CA VAL A 50 -12.01 -0.61 -11.74
C VAL A 50 -10.58 -0.52 -12.25
N GLY A 51 -9.67 -1.23 -11.59
CA GLY A 51 -8.27 -1.31 -11.93
C GLY A 51 -7.89 -2.69 -12.45
N THR A 52 -6.97 -2.73 -13.41
CA THR A 52 -6.37 -3.96 -13.93
C THR A 52 -4.84 -3.81 -13.99
N ALA A 53 -4.17 -4.84 -14.51
CA ALA A 53 -2.75 -4.76 -14.86
C ALA A 53 -2.42 -3.66 -15.89
N HIS A 54 -3.38 -3.24 -16.72
CA HIS A 54 -3.15 -2.37 -17.88
C HIS A 54 -3.60 -0.92 -17.67
N GLY A 55 -4.46 -0.67 -16.69
CA GLY A 55 -5.09 0.64 -16.55
C GLY A 55 -6.23 0.67 -15.55
N VAL A 56 -6.85 1.84 -15.49
CA VAL A 56 -8.03 2.14 -14.67
C VAL A 56 -9.17 2.61 -15.56
N ALA A 57 -10.39 2.20 -15.21
CA ALA A 57 -11.62 2.71 -15.79
C ALA A 57 -12.56 3.20 -14.68
N VAL A 58 -13.37 4.21 -14.99
CA VAL A 58 -14.51 4.62 -14.15
C VAL A 58 -15.76 4.45 -14.97
N TYR A 59 -16.78 3.88 -14.35
CA TYR A 59 -18.07 3.60 -14.95
C TYR A 59 -19.17 4.20 -14.10
N ASP A 60 -20.11 4.86 -14.77
CA ASP A 60 -21.31 5.41 -14.18
C ASP A 60 -22.43 4.37 -14.32
N PHE A 61 -22.81 3.74 -13.21
CA PHE A 61 -23.86 2.72 -13.21
C PHE A 61 -25.27 3.31 -13.07
N ILE A 62 -25.42 4.63 -12.92
CA ILE A 62 -26.72 5.31 -13.02
C ILE A 62 -27.07 5.56 -14.49
N LYS A 63 -26.10 6.04 -15.29
CA LYS A 63 -26.28 6.27 -16.74
C LYS A 63 -25.87 5.08 -17.61
N ALA A 64 -25.27 4.05 -17.01
CA ALA A 64 -24.72 2.89 -17.68
C ALA A 64 -23.66 3.25 -18.76
N GLU A 65 -22.79 4.23 -18.45
CA GLU A 65 -21.81 4.77 -19.39
C GLU A 65 -20.38 4.79 -18.83
N PRO A 66 -19.35 4.58 -19.67
CA PRO A 66 -17.97 4.78 -19.24
C PRO A 66 -17.68 6.27 -19.04
N VAL A 67 -17.06 6.60 -17.91
CA VAL A 67 -16.65 7.98 -17.57
C VAL A 67 -15.22 8.26 -18.03
N ILE A 68 -14.29 7.35 -17.74
CA ILE A 68 -12.90 7.43 -18.22
C ILE A 68 -12.33 6.03 -18.39
N VAL A 69 -11.43 5.87 -19.36
CA VAL A 69 -10.53 4.71 -19.48
C VAL A 69 -9.12 5.25 -19.65
N LYS A 70 -8.26 5.04 -18.65
CA LYS A 70 -6.86 5.46 -18.67
C LYS A 70 -5.95 4.24 -18.67
N CYS A 71 -5.17 4.10 -19.74
CA CYS A 71 -4.05 3.16 -19.79
C CYS A 71 -2.91 3.65 -18.87
N THR A 72 -2.34 2.75 -18.08
CA THR A 72 -1.19 3.01 -17.19
C THR A 72 0.09 2.30 -17.65
N LEU A 73 0.04 1.58 -18.79
CA LEU A 73 1.21 0.97 -19.40
C LEU A 73 2.19 2.04 -19.86
N ASN A 74 3.50 1.76 -19.73
CA ASN A 74 4.50 2.58 -20.36
C ASN A 74 4.35 2.44 -21.89
N PRO A 75 4.33 3.54 -22.67
CA PRO A 75 4.34 3.46 -24.12
C PRO A 75 5.48 2.62 -24.70
N LEU A 76 6.61 2.53 -23.97
CA LEU A 76 7.76 1.69 -24.33
C LEU A 76 7.51 0.19 -24.09
N ASP A 77 6.63 -0.19 -23.17
CA ASP A 77 6.27 -1.59 -22.92
C ASP A 77 5.31 -2.13 -24.00
N MET A 78 4.63 -1.24 -24.73
CA MET A 78 3.69 -1.60 -25.79
C MET A 78 4.37 -2.16 -27.05
N SER A 79 5.64 -1.85 -27.28
CA SER A 79 6.42 -2.38 -28.41
C SER A 79 7.08 -3.74 -28.13
N GLY A 80 7.15 -4.17 -26.86
CA GLY A 80 7.80 -5.41 -26.43
C GLY A 80 6.87 -6.62 -26.25
N ALA A 81 5.55 -6.47 -26.39
CA ALA A 81 4.56 -7.54 -26.15
C ALA A 81 4.50 -8.64 -27.24
N GLY A 82 5.61 -8.84 -27.98
CA GLY A 82 5.72 -9.75 -29.12
C GLY A 82 6.50 -11.04 -28.84
N GLU A 83 7.68 -10.96 -28.23
CA GLU A 83 8.57 -12.13 -28.12
C GLU A 83 9.18 -12.29 -26.74
N GLY A 84 8.76 -13.36 -26.07
CA GLY A 84 9.34 -13.79 -24.81
C GLY A 84 8.33 -14.64 -24.06
N PRO A 85 8.50 -15.97 -23.96
CA PRO A 85 7.66 -16.75 -23.09
C PRO A 85 7.84 -16.20 -21.68
N ILE A 86 6.71 -15.86 -21.04
CA ILE A 86 6.59 -15.56 -19.61
C ILE A 86 7.57 -16.47 -18.88
N SER A 87 8.71 -15.90 -18.45
CA SER A 87 9.81 -16.64 -17.82
C SER A 87 9.41 -16.98 -16.40
N ARG A 88 8.42 -17.87 -16.30
CA ARG A 88 7.89 -18.54 -15.12
C ARG A 88 8.92 -19.55 -14.60
N ARG A 89 10.16 -19.11 -14.30
CA ARG A 89 11.19 -19.89 -13.56
C ARG A 89 12.56 -19.21 -13.31
N LYS A 90 12.70 -17.88 -13.41
CA LYS A 90 13.99 -17.23 -13.10
C LYS A 90 13.96 -16.48 -11.77
N SER A 91 13.88 -17.21 -10.66
CA SER A 91 14.09 -16.62 -9.32
C SER A 91 14.91 -17.49 -8.35
N PHE A 92 14.94 -18.83 -8.48
CA PHE A 92 15.65 -19.65 -7.49
C PHE A 92 17.12 -19.98 -7.82
N LYS A 93 17.45 -20.30 -9.07
CA LYS A 93 18.80 -20.77 -9.44
C LYS A 93 19.88 -19.67 -9.48
N LYS A 94 19.51 -18.42 -9.80
CA LYS A 94 20.45 -17.29 -9.82
C LYS A 94 20.88 -16.87 -8.40
N SER A 95 19.92 -16.78 -7.48
CA SER A 95 20.16 -16.52 -6.05
C SER A 95 21.07 -17.58 -5.42
N LEU A 96 20.84 -18.88 -5.70
CA LEU A 96 21.68 -19.96 -5.18
C LEU A 96 23.12 -19.89 -5.67
N ARG A 97 23.35 -19.64 -6.97
CA ARG A 97 24.69 -19.54 -7.55
C ARG A 97 25.46 -18.33 -7.01
N GLU A 98 24.76 -17.26 -6.65
CA GLU A 98 25.34 -16.07 -6.03
C GLU A 98 25.70 -16.30 -4.56
N SER A 99 24.85 -17.00 -3.80
CA SER A 99 25.12 -17.41 -2.41
C SER A 99 26.33 -18.34 -2.29
N PHE A 100 26.49 -19.31 -3.20
CA PHE A 100 27.68 -20.20 -3.20
C PHE A 100 28.97 -19.48 -3.60
N ARG A 101 28.92 -18.49 -4.49
CA ARG A 101 30.09 -17.64 -4.82
C ARG A 101 30.52 -16.80 -3.62
N ARG A 102 29.57 -16.30 -2.83
CA ARG A 102 29.86 -15.55 -1.59
C ARG A 102 30.49 -16.43 -0.51
N LEU A 103 30.01 -17.66 -0.33
CA LEU A 103 30.58 -18.63 0.62
C LEU A 103 32.01 -19.06 0.25
N ARG A 104 32.36 -19.11 -1.04
CA ARG A 104 33.72 -19.45 -1.48
C ARG A 104 34.72 -18.30 -1.37
N LYS A 105 34.25 -17.05 -1.27
CA LYS A 105 35.09 -15.84 -1.13
C LYS A 105 35.36 -15.44 0.33
N GLY A 106 34.61 -16.01 1.29
CA GLY A 106 34.75 -15.72 2.73
C GLY A 106 35.79 -16.56 3.50
N ARG A 107 36.50 -17.48 2.85
CA ARG A 107 37.38 -18.47 3.53
C ARG A 107 38.87 -18.37 3.17
N SER A 108 39.35 -17.28 2.56
CA SER A 108 40.78 -17.13 2.20
C SER A 108 41.56 -16.09 3.00
N GLN A 109 41.16 -15.75 4.23
CA GLN A 109 41.98 -14.90 5.12
C GLN A 109 42.38 -15.53 6.46
N ARG A 110 42.21 -16.84 6.66
CA ARG A 110 42.74 -17.52 7.86
C ARG A 110 43.25 -18.93 7.55
N ALA A 111 44.55 -19.02 7.24
CA ALA A 111 45.47 -20.15 7.47
C ALA A 111 46.75 -19.89 6.65
N GLY A 112 47.85 -19.46 7.29
CA GLY A 112 49.10 -20.24 7.41
C GLY A 112 50.06 -19.96 6.24
N ALA A 113 51.39 -19.85 6.32
CA ALA A 113 52.43 -19.94 7.34
C ALA A 113 53.63 -19.13 6.75
N GLY A 114 54.54 -18.54 7.54
CA GLY A 114 55.82 -19.20 7.85
C GLY A 114 57.03 -18.60 7.09
N ASP A 115 57.78 -17.75 7.80
CA ASP A 115 59.26 -17.60 7.85
C ASP A 115 60.10 -17.22 6.60
N LYS A 116 60.76 -16.03 6.64
CA LYS A 116 62.25 -15.87 6.65
C LYS A 116 62.74 -14.40 6.55
N ARG A 117 63.47 -13.99 7.59
CA ARG A 117 64.73 -13.19 7.69
C ARG A 117 64.97 -11.93 6.82
N GLY A 118 65.34 -10.84 7.53
CA GLY A 118 66.20 -9.77 7.02
C GLY A 118 66.20 -8.50 7.89
N ALA A 119 67.32 -8.20 8.56
CA ALA A 119 67.60 -7.02 9.41
C ALA A 119 67.46 -5.68 8.63
N THR A 120 67.32 -4.46 9.19
CA THR A 120 68.24 -3.76 10.13
C THR A 120 67.62 -2.40 10.57
N THR A 121 67.76 -2.02 11.87
CA THR A 121 67.90 -0.66 12.52
C THR A 121 67.04 0.55 12.06
N THR A 122 66.39 1.37 12.91
CA THR A 122 66.95 2.24 13.99
C THR A 122 65.87 2.79 14.98
N ALA A 123 66.24 2.82 16.28
CA ALA A 123 65.95 3.78 17.38
C ALA A 123 64.65 4.63 17.42
N ALA A 124 63.77 4.46 18.43
CA ALA A 124 63.66 5.20 19.73
C ALA A 124 62.47 6.20 19.67
N THR A 125 61.50 6.32 20.59
CA THR A 125 61.53 6.52 22.06
C THR A 125 60.16 6.21 22.74
N SER A 126 60.24 5.75 24.01
CA SER A 126 59.32 5.78 25.19
C SER A 126 58.04 6.66 25.14
N SER A 127 56.87 6.42 25.77
CA SER A 127 56.32 5.57 26.87
C SER A 127 54.78 5.88 27.02
N PRO A 128 54.03 5.46 28.07
CA PRO A 128 53.41 4.16 28.39
C PRO A 128 51.84 4.16 28.29
N PRO A 129 51.14 3.02 28.49
CA PRO A 129 49.69 2.89 28.29
C PRO A 129 48.87 3.12 29.58
N PRO A 130 47.60 3.59 29.51
CA PRO A 130 46.69 3.50 30.64
C PRO A 130 45.87 2.21 30.60
N GLN A 131 45.84 1.52 31.74
CA GLN A 131 44.97 0.37 32.06
C GLN A 131 43.55 0.84 32.48
N PRO A 132 42.57 -0.08 32.55
CA PRO A 132 41.15 0.23 32.37
C PRO A 132 40.43 0.58 33.69
N THR A 133 39.46 1.50 33.61
CA THR A 133 38.52 1.78 34.69
C THR A 133 37.06 1.67 34.20
N SER A 134 36.33 0.79 34.90
CA SER A 134 34.87 0.69 35.12
C SER A 134 33.88 0.56 33.92
N PRO A 135 32.95 -0.41 33.98
CA PRO A 135 31.87 -0.59 33.01
C PRO A 135 30.65 0.24 33.40
N GLY A 136 30.03 0.93 32.44
CA GLY A 136 28.80 1.67 32.69
C GLY A 136 28.52 2.75 31.66
N ALA A 137 28.20 2.35 30.44
CA ALA A 137 27.49 3.21 29.51
C ALA A 137 26.68 2.31 28.58
N ASP A 138 25.37 2.29 28.79
CA ASP A 138 24.40 1.75 27.85
C ASP A 138 24.61 2.41 26.49
N LEU A 139 25.26 1.68 25.59
CA LEU A 139 25.28 2.01 24.18
C LEU A 139 23.87 1.73 23.66
N GLU A 140 23.02 2.76 23.66
CA GLU A 140 21.87 2.83 22.77
C GLU A 140 22.37 2.67 21.33
N THR A 141 22.43 1.43 20.86
CA THR A 141 22.64 1.11 19.45
C THR A 141 21.42 1.64 18.68
N LYS A 142 21.55 2.85 18.13
CA LYS A 142 20.62 3.38 17.14
C LYS A 142 20.39 2.31 16.07
N PRO A 143 19.13 1.95 15.74
CA PRO A 143 18.85 0.95 14.73
C PRO A 143 19.53 1.33 13.41
N VAL A 144 20.36 0.44 12.88
CA VAL A 144 21.02 0.63 11.59
C VAL A 144 19.97 0.57 10.49
N GLU A 145 19.53 1.74 10.02
CA GLU A 145 18.57 1.87 8.93
C GLU A 145 19.20 1.33 7.64
N ARG A 146 18.58 0.30 7.03
CA ARG A 146 19.03 -0.23 5.74
C ARG A 146 18.58 0.71 4.61
N ALA A 147 19.47 1.02 3.68
CA ALA A 147 19.13 1.82 2.51
C ALA A 147 18.04 1.13 1.66
N ILE A 148 16.95 1.85 1.37
CA ILE A 148 15.93 1.41 0.40
C ILE A 148 16.36 1.94 -0.97
N GLU A 149 16.87 1.06 -1.81
CA GLU A 149 17.11 1.37 -3.23
C GLU A 149 15.78 1.44 -3.99
N ALA A 150 15.67 2.39 -4.91
CA ALA A 150 14.49 2.49 -5.75
C ALA A 150 14.37 1.25 -6.64
N ARG A 151 13.15 0.74 -6.81
CA ARG A 151 12.91 -0.35 -7.77
C ARG A 151 13.26 0.09 -9.20
N PRO A 152 13.77 -0.82 -10.05
CA PRO A 152 14.10 -0.51 -11.44
C PRO A 152 12.88 0.01 -12.21
N VAL A 153 13.14 0.81 -13.25
CA VAL A 153 12.10 1.48 -14.05
C VAL A 153 11.30 0.48 -14.90
N ASP A 154 11.94 -0.59 -15.37
CA ASP A 154 11.38 -1.61 -16.26
C ASP A 154 10.79 -2.82 -15.51
N ASP A 155 9.92 -2.56 -14.52
CA ASP A 155 9.10 -3.63 -13.95
C ASP A 155 7.90 -3.86 -14.87
N ALA A 156 7.83 -5.04 -15.52
CA ALA A 156 6.78 -5.40 -16.48
C ALA A 156 5.35 -5.36 -15.91
N LEU A 157 5.20 -5.26 -14.58
CA LEU A 157 3.92 -5.09 -13.90
C LEU A 157 3.76 -3.71 -13.24
N GLY A 158 4.65 -2.76 -13.51
CA GLY A 158 4.66 -1.44 -12.89
C GLY A 158 3.35 -0.66 -13.07
N SER A 159 2.70 -0.85 -14.21
CA SER A 159 1.41 -0.25 -14.58
C SER A 159 0.22 -0.77 -13.77
N MET A 160 0.36 -1.91 -13.11
CA MET A 160 -0.77 -2.58 -12.46
C MET A 160 -1.38 -1.69 -11.38
N VAL A 161 -2.69 -1.46 -11.47
CA VAL A 161 -3.45 -0.73 -10.46
C VAL A 161 -3.62 -1.63 -9.24
N ARG A 162 -3.22 -1.14 -8.07
CA ARG A 162 -3.18 -1.91 -6.82
C ARG A 162 -4.24 -1.48 -5.82
N CYS A 163 -4.64 -0.21 -5.83
CA CYS A 163 -5.71 0.31 -4.98
C CYS A 163 -6.45 1.48 -5.65
N LEU A 164 -7.71 1.66 -5.27
CA LEU A 164 -8.59 2.72 -5.71
C LEU A 164 -9.35 3.28 -4.50
N THR A 165 -9.44 4.59 -4.39
CA THR A 165 -10.21 5.25 -3.32
C THR A 165 -10.94 6.45 -3.87
N PHE A 166 -12.28 6.48 -3.74
CA PHE A 166 -13.06 7.68 -3.98
C PHE A 166 -13.08 8.51 -2.70
N ALA A 167 -12.91 9.82 -2.84
CA ALA A 167 -12.92 10.73 -1.71
C ALA A 167 -13.40 12.12 -2.10
N ARG A 168 -14.07 12.83 -1.18
CA ARG A 168 -14.35 14.27 -1.36
C ARG A 168 -13.34 15.05 -0.55
N THR A 169 -12.43 15.79 -1.18
CA THR A 169 -11.33 16.47 -0.47
C THR A 169 -10.83 17.71 -1.20
N TYR A 170 -9.95 18.46 -0.55
CA TYR A 170 -9.38 19.73 -1.05
C TYR A 170 -8.19 19.48 -2.00
N ILE A 171 -8.38 19.15 -3.28
CA ILE A 171 -7.21 18.94 -4.18
C ILE A 171 -6.92 20.09 -5.13
N ILE A 172 -7.96 20.78 -5.60
CA ILE A 172 -7.88 21.95 -6.49
C ILE A 172 -7.81 23.24 -5.68
N SER A 173 -8.67 23.37 -4.66
CA SER A 173 -8.81 24.57 -3.83
C SER A 173 -8.70 24.21 -2.35
N ILE A 174 -8.26 25.18 -1.52
CA ILE A 174 -8.29 25.10 -0.06
C ILE A 174 -9.67 25.42 0.54
N GLN A 175 -10.57 26.04 -0.26
CA GLN A 175 -11.89 26.49 0.21
C GLN A 175 -12.98 25.47 -0.10
N ASN A 176 -12.88 24.78 -1.23
CA ASN A 176 -13.91 23.88 -1.72
C ASN A 176 -13.40 22.45 -1.85
N MET A 177 -14.14 21.51 -1.26
CA MET A 177 -13.89 20.09 -1.44
C MET A 177 -14.46 19.62 -2.77
N THR A 178 -13.70 18.84 -3.51
CA THR A 178 -14.11 18.27 -4.81
C THR A 178 -14.16 16.75 -4.72
N PRO A 179 -15.11 16.08 -5.38
CA PRO A 179 -15.06 14.64 -5.58
C PRO A 179 -13.78 14.24 -6.34
N THR A 180 -13.11 13.20 -5.86
CA THR A 180 -11.83 12.74 -6.39
C THR A 180 -11.77 11.22 -6.44
N LEU A 181 -10.96 10.70 -7.36
CA LEU A 181 -10.55 9.30 -7.40
C LEU A 181 -9.02 9.22 -7.29
N TRP A 182 -8.54 8.44 -6.34
CA TRP A 182 -7.13 8.18 -6.10
C TRP A 182 -6.80 6.78 -6.56
N VAL A 183 -5.74 6.66 -7.36
CA VAL A 183 -5.34 5.40 -8.00
C VAL A 183 -3.89 5.13 -7.71
N GLY A 184 -3.59 4.06 -6.98
CA GLY A 184 -2.23 3.63 -6.68
C GLY A 184 -1.79 2.50 -7.61
N THR A 185 -0.56 2.56 -8.11
CA THR A 185 0.03 1.55 -9.00
C THR A 185 1.14 0.73 -8.34
N ASN A 186 1.58 -0.31 -9.04
CA ASN A 186 2.63 -1.21 -8.59
C ASN A 186 4.04 -0.60 -8.63
N ASN A 187 4.29 0.38 -9.50
CA ASN A 187 5.56 1.14 -9.54
C ASN A 187 5.58 2.38 -8.62
N GLY A 188 4.60 2.53 -7.72
CA GLY A 188 4.58 3.62 -6.75
C GLY A 188 4.08 4.96 -7.30
N THR A 189 3.38 4.96 -8.44
CA THR A 189 2.67 6.15 -8.94
C THR A 189 1.29 6.25 -8.27
N VAL A 190 0.87 7.46 -7.94
CA VAL A 190 -0.48 7.77 -7.48
C VAL A 190 -1.09 8.81 -8.41
N TYR A 191 -2.12 8.41 -9.16
CA TYR A 191 -2.92 9.33 -9.96
C TYR A 191 -4.08 9.87 -9.14
N ILE A 192 -4.34 11.17 -9.29
CA ILE A 192 -5.41 11.86 -8.58
C ILE A 192 -6.31 12.50 -9.63
N PHE A 193 -7.50 11.95 -9.78
CA PHE A 193 -8.52 12.46 -10.67
C PHE A 193 -9.49 13.35 -9.92
N THR A 194 -9.97 14.38 -10.58
CA THR A 194 -11.03 15.26 -10.14
C THR A 194 -12.30 14.93 -10.90
N LEU A 195 -13.41 14.77 -10.18
CA LEU A 195 -14.69 14.39 -10.76
C LEU A 195 -15.67 15.56 -10.66
N THR A 196 -16.35 15.86 -11.76
CA THR A 196 -17.49 16.77 -11.78
C THR A 196 -18.76 15.94 -11.90
N ILE A 197 -19.53 15.87 -10.82
CA ILE A 197 -20.75 15.08 -10.72
C ILE A 197 -21.94 16.04 -10.81
N PRO A 198 -22.82 15.91 -11.81
CA PRO A 198 -24.01 16.74 -11.92
C PRO A 198 -24.93 16.55 -10.71
N GLY A 199 -25.48 17.65 -10.19
CA GLY A 199 -26.36 17.64 -9.02
C GLY A 199 -27.84 17.50 -9.39
N GLY A 200 -28.63 16.94 -8.47
CA GLY A 200 -30.10 16.90 -8.58
C GLY A 200 -30.62 16.13 -9.80
N SER A 201 -31.66 16.66 -10.45
CA SER A 201 -32.27 16.06 -11.65
C SER A 201 -31.26 15.87 -12.80
N LYS A 202 -30.30 16.78 -12.92
CA LYS A 202 -29.25 16.75 -13.95
C LYS A 202 -28.38 15.49 -13.89
N ARG A 203 -28.34 14.77 -12.76
CA ARG A 203 -27.54 13.54 -12.63
C ARG A 203 -27.93 12.45 -13.62
N LYS A 204 -29.19 12.43 -14.08
CA LYS A 204 -29.68 11.47 -15.07
C LYS A 204 -29.49 11.95 -16.52
N GLU A 205 -29.33 13.25 -16.71
CA GLU A 205 -29.27 13.89 -18.03
C GLU A 205 -27.81 14.14 -18.45
N GLU A 206 -27.04 14.80 -17.59
CA GLU A 206 -25.66 15.20 -17.83
C GLU A 206 -24.69 14.05 -17.45
N SER A 207 -23.60 13.92 -18.21
CA SER A 207 -22.55 12.93 -17.94
C SER A 207 -21.58 13.41 -16.86
N VAL A 208 -21.10 12.47 -16.05
CA VAL A 208 -20.02 12.75 -15.09
C VAL A 208 -18.72 12.98 -15.86
N SER A 209 -17.95 14.01 -15.49
CA SER A 209 -16.61 14.21 -16.06
C SER A 209 -15.52 13.80 -15.07
N CYS A 210 -14.41 13.26 -15.59
CA CYS A 210 -13.26 12.81 -14.81
C CYS A 210 -11.98 13.28 -15.50
N LEU A 211 -11.18 14.08 -14.80
CA LEU A 211 -9.94 14.65 -15.33
C LEU A 211 -8.77 14.31 -14.42
N LEU A 212 -7.61 13.98 -15.01
CA LEU A 212 -6.39 13.79 -14.24
C LEU A 212 -5.92 15.14 -13.72
N GLY A 213 -5.97 15.35 -12.40
CA GLY A 213 -5.58 16.60 -11.76
C GLY A 213 -4.11 16.61 -11.34
N LYS A 214 -3.64 15.56 -10.67
CA LYS A 214 -2.27 15.47 -10.14
C LYS A 214 -1.73 14.06 -10.25
N GLU A 215 -0.40 13.95 -10.28
CA GLU A 215 0.34 12.70 -10.26
C GLU A 215 1.46 12.78 -9.23
N ILE A 216 1.56 11.77 -8.37
CA ILE A 216 2.62 11.65 -7.36
C ILE A 216 3.44 10.41 -7.69
N GLN A 217 4.74 10.57 -7.94
CA GLN A 217 5.66 9.45 -8.02
C GLN A 217 6.40 9.27 -6.69
N LEU A 218 6.19 8.14 -6.02
CA LEU A 218 6.97 7.78 -4.85
C LEU A 218 8.42 7.48 -5.25
N LYS A 219 9.38 8.12 -4.58
CA LYS A 219 10.82 7.98 -4.89
C LYS A 219 11.32 6.54 -4.85
N HIS A 220 10.82 5.73 -3.93
CA HIS A 220 11.24 4.34 -3.75
C HIS A 220 10.52 3.36 -4.70
N ARG A 221 9.48 3.82 -5.41
CA ARG A 221 8.75 3.05 -6.44
C ARG A 221 8.17 1.71 -5.97
N ALA A 222 7.92 1.56 -4.66
CA ALA A 222 7.23 0.37 -4.17
C ALA A 222 5.72 0.44 -4.45
N PRO A 223 5.05 -0.71 -4.63
CA PRO A 223 3.62 -0.79 -4.88
C PRO A 223 2.83 -0.06 -3.83
N VAL A 224 1.90 0.77 -4.27
CA VAL A 224 0.94 1.43 -3.40
C VAL A 224 -0.15 0.42 -3.08
N ILE A 225 -0.29 0.05 -1.81
CA ILE A 225 -1.24 -0.96 -1.36
C ILE A 225 -2.53 -0.36 -0.81
N GLY A 226 -2.52 0.92 -0.45
CA GLY A 226 -3.67 1.60 0.16
C GLY A 226 -3.50 3.11 0.15
N ILE A 227 -4.62 3.80 -0.04
CA ILE A 227 -4.72 5.25 0.02
C ILE A 227 -5.95 5.57 0.87
N SER A 228 -5.80 6.43 1.87
CA SER A 228 -6.89 6.86 2.74
C SER A 228 -6.84 8.36 2.96
N LEU A 229 -7.99 9.02 2.82
CA LEU A 229 -8.13 10.44 3.09
C LEU A 229 -8.63 10.63 4.51
N MET A 230 -8.01 11.57 5.22
CA MET A 230 -8.28 11.85 6.63
C MET A 230 -8.59 13.33 6.83
N ASP A 231 -9.51 13.62 7.74
CA ASP A 231 -9.83 14.99 8.17
C ASP A 231 -8.85 15.52 9.23
N GLY A 232 -9.12 16.71 9.76
CA GLY A 232 -8.31 17.35 10.81
C GLY A 232 -8.23 16.57 12.12
N HIS A 233 -9.17 15.66 12.38
CA HIS A 233 -9.20 14.75 13.52
C HIS A 233 -8.64 13.36 13.19
N CYS A 234 -8.04 13.20 12.01
CA CYS A 234 -7.53 11.93 11.48
C CYS A 234 -8.62 10.87 11.21
N ASN A 235 -9.89 11.23 11.16
CA ASN A 235 -10.97 10.31 10.79
C ASN A 235 -11.03 10.15 9.27
N SER A 236 -11.44 8.98 8.79
CA SER A 236 -11.61 8.76 7.35
C SER A 236 -12.66 9.71 6.77
N VAL A 237 -12.33 10.42 5.69
CA VAL A 237 -13.28 11.27 4.96
C VAL A 237 -14.28 10.44 4.14
N ASP A 238 -13.94 9.18 3.87
CA ASP A 238 -14.66 8.34 2.91
C ASP A 238 -15.58 7.35 3.62
N THR A 239 -15.12 6.80 4.75
CA THR A 239 -15.86 5.75 5.46
C THR A 239 -16.43 6.18 6.80
N SER A 240 -15.95 7.30 7.38
CA SER A 240 -16.50 7.73 8.66
C SER A 240 -17.93 8.25 8.48
N ARG A 241 -18.77 7.97 9.48
CA ARG A 241 -20.19 8.37 9.49
C ARG A 241 -20.40 9.81 9.97
N HIS A 242 -19.32 10.58 10.10
CA HIS A 242 -19.41 11.97 10.54
C HIS A 242 -20.02 12.82 9.41
N LEU A 243 -20.92 13.72 9.79
CA LEU A 243 -21.54 14.65 8.84
C LEU A 243 -20.59 15.76 8.39
N GLU A 244 -19.58 16.04 9.21
CA GLU A 244 -18.59 17.09 8.98
C GLU A 244 -17.17 16.51 9.03
N HIS A 245 -16.35 16.94 8.08
CA HIS A 245 -14.93 16.63 7.99
C HIS A 245 -14.15 17.94 8.08
N PRO A 246 -13.68 18.32 9.29
CA PRO A 246 -13.01 19.59 9.45
C PRO A 246 -11.63 19.60 8.78
N PRO A 247 -11.18 20.73 8.23
CA PRO A 247 -9.82 20.87 7.75
C PRO A 247 -8.80 20.86 8.90
N PRO A 248 -7.50 20.63 8.63
CA PRO A 248 -6.93 20.35 7.33
C PRO A 248 -7.01 18.86 6.96
N HIS A 249 -7.40 18.58 5.71
CA HIS A 249 -7.36 17.21 5.20
C HIS A 249 -5.93 16.75 4.90
N ARG A 250 -5.71 15.44 5.04
CA ARG A 250 -4.44 14.77 4.76
C ARG A 250 -4.70 13.50 3.96
N VAL A 251 -3.71 13.10 3.18
CA VAL A 251 -3.72 11.81 2.48
C VAL A 251 -2.65 10.91 3.08
N LEU A 252 -3.06 9.71 3.50
CA LEU A 252 -2.21 8.61 3.89
C LEU A 252 -1.98 7.71 2.66
N ILE A 253 -0.73 7.54 2.27
CA ILE A 253 -0.31 6.67 1.16
C ILE A 253 0.55 5.56 1.74
N CYS A 254 0.02 4.34 1.72
CA CYS A 254 0.68 3.12 2.17
C CYS A 254 1.24 2.40 0.94
N SER A 255 2.56 2.24 0.91
CA SER A 255 3.24 1.34 -0.02
C SER A 255 3.74 0.10 0.72
N GLU A 256 4.17 -0.93 0.00
CA GLU A 256 4.76 -2.12 0.61
C GLU A 256 5.97 -1.80 1.50
N GLU A 257 6.68 -0.69 1.28
CA GLU A 257 7.95 -0.40 1.97
C GLU A 257 7.89 0.80 2.91
N GLN A 258 7.00 1.76 2.63
CA GLN A 258 6.90 3.02 3.35
C GLN A 258 5.44 3.42 3.51
N ILE A 259 5.13 4.03 4.65
CA ILE A 259 3.86 4.72 4.91
C ILE A 259 4.17 6.22 4.95
N LYS A 260 3.42 7.03 4.19
CA LYS A 260 3.62 8.48 4.10
C LYS A 260 2.31 9.21 4.26
N ILE A 261 2.34 10.34 4.98
CA ILE A 261 1.22 11.26 5.11
C ILE A 261 1.59 12.57 4.43
N PHE A 262 0.68 13.11 3.63
CA PHE A 262 0.83 14.41 2.97
C PHE A 262 -0.36 15.32 3.30
N THR A 263 -0.12 16.63 3.32
CA THR A 263 -1.22 17.62 3.38
C THR A 263 -1.94 17.70 2.04
N VAL A 264 -3.19 18.13 2.05
CA VAL A 264 -4.01 18.32 0.85
C VAL A 264 -4.54 19.77 0.91
N PRO A 265 -4.46 20.60 -0.17
CA PRO A 265 -4.11 20.29 -1.57
C PRO A 265 -2.63 20.26 -1.93
N GLN A 266 -1.72 20.82 -1.11
CA GLN A 266 -0.36 21.08 -1.55
C GLN A 266 0.54 19.83 -1.62
N LEU A 267 0.06 18.69 -1.12
CA LEU A 267 0.81 17.42 -1.11
C LEU A 267 2.17 17.56 -0.41
N LYS A 268 2.25 18.40 0.64
CA LYS A 268 3.47 18.56 1.42
C LYS A 268 3.62 17.36 2.37
N PRO A 269 4.78 16.69 2.41
CA PRO A 269 5.01 15.60 3.35
C PRO A 269 4.86 16.05 4.80
N VAL A 270 4.13 15.28 5.61
CA VAL A 270 3.92 15.51 7.05
C VAL A 270 4.73 14.51 7.86
N CYS A 271 4.48 13.22 7.63
CA CYS A 271 5.15 12.13 8.33
C CYS A 271 5.49 11.01 7.35
N LYS A 272 6.54 10.24 7.66
CA LYS A 272 6.92 9.04 6.93
C LYS A 272 7.45 7.98 7.89
N MET A 273 7.06 6.73 7.66
CA MET A 273 7.63 5.56 8.31
C MET A 273 8.20 4.62 7.24
N LYS A 274 9.47 4.23 7.38
CA LYS A 274 10.18 3.35 6.43
C LYS A 274 10.28 1.93 6.98
N LEU A 275 9.15 1.22 7.00
CA LEU A 275 9.02 -0.08 7.65
C LEU A 275 10.10 -1.09 7.17
N THR A 276 10.33 -1.18 5.86
CA THR A 276 11.32 -2.12 5.31
C THR A 276 12.76 -1.75 5.65
N ALA A 277 13.08 -0.46 5.75
CA ALA A 277 14.43 0.00 6.12
C ALA A 277 14.77 -0.33 7.57
N MET A 278 13.79 -0.14 8.46
CA MET A 278 13.97 -0.29 9.90
C MET A 278 13.92 -1.77 10.32
N GLU A 279 13.03 -2.56 9.72
CA GLU A 279 12.67 -3.89 10.24
C GLU A 279 12.75 -5.01 9.20
N GLY A 280 12.97 -4.67 7.92
CA GLY A 280 12.87 -5.66 6.84
C GLY A 280 11.45 -6.17 6.58
N ALA A 281 10.45 -5.63 7.27
CA ALA A 281 9.03 -5.94 7.07
C ALA A 281 8.43 -5.11 5.92
N ARG A 282 7.45 -5.69 5.24
CA ARG A 282 6.68 -5.09 4.14
C ARG A 282 5.22 -5.02 4.52
N VAL A 283 4.57 -3.92 4.19
CA VAL A 283 3.14 -3.73 4.45
C VAL A 283 2.32 -4.58 3.48
N ARG A 284 1.31 -5.28 4.00
CA ARG A 284 0.37 -6.11 3.22
C ARG A 284 -1.02 -5.51 3.14
N ARG A 285 -1.52 -4.96 4.25
CA ARG A 285 -2.85 -4.36 4.32
C ARG A 285 -2.88 -3.30 5.40
N THR A 286 -3.66 -2.25 5.19
CA THR A 286 -3.89 -1.21 6.17
C THR A 286 -5.35 -0.80 6.23
N VAL A 287 -5.82 -0.39 7.41
CA VAL A 287 -7.13 0.27 7.56
C VAL A 287 -7.03 1.34 8.64
N LEU A 288 -7.82 2.40 8.50
CA LEU A 288 -8.08 3.33 9.60
C LEU A 288 -9.15 2.69 10.50
N ALA A 289 -8.87 2.61 11.80
CA ALA A 289 -9.86 2.10 12.75
C ALA A 289 -9.99 3.02 13.95
N LEU A 290 -11.22 3.06 14.45
CA LEU A 290 -11.64 3.83 15.59
C LEU A 290 -11.46 3.00 16.87
N PHE A 291 -10.67 3.52 17.79
CA PHE A 291 -10.46 2.97 19.11
C PHE A 291 -11.16 3.85 20.14
N LYS A 292 -11.97 3.22 20.99
CA LYS A 292 -12.68 3.89 22.07
C LYS A 292 -12.11 3.45 23.41
N ALA A 293 -11.69 4.41 24.22
CA ALA A 293 -11.19 4.13 25.56
C ALA A 293 -12.35 3.66 26.47
N ILE A 294 -12.09 2.60 27.23
CA ILE A 294 -12.96 2.13 28.30
C ILE A 294 -12.46 2.77 29.59
N GLY A 295 -13.27 3.62 30.21
CA GLY A 295 -12.94 4.24 31.49
C GLY A 295 -14.16 4.89 32.13
N ASN A 296 -14.10 5.08 33.45
CA ASN A 296 -15.13 5.72 34.27
C ASN A 296 -15.19 7.26 34.12
N ALA A 297 -14.52 7.81 33.10
CA ALA A 297 -14.50 9.25 32.86
C ALA A 297 -15.79 9.70 32.14
N PRO A 298 -16.29 10.93 32.40
CA PRO A 298 -17.55 11.43 31.82
C PRO A 298 -17.50 11.58 30.29
N THR A 299 -16.30 11.64 29.69
CA THR A 299 -16.09 11.65 28.25
C THR A 299 -15.32 10.42 27.83
N SER A 300 -15.93 9.59 26.97
CA SER A 300 -15.24 8.46 26.37
C SER A 300 -14.29 8.98 25.30
N HIS A 301 -12.98 8.87 25.55
CA HIS A 301 -11.95 9.22 24.57
C HIS A 301 -12.04 8.29 23.35
N VAL A 302 -11.98 8.88 22.17
CA VAL A 302 -12.05 8.16 20.89
C VAL A 302 -10.91 8.65 20.01
N GLU A 303 -10.16 7.72 19.43
CA GLU A 303 -9.00 8.00 18.59
C GLU A 303 -9.01 7.11 17.36
N THR A 304 -8.67 7.68 16.21
CA THR A 304 -8.46 6.91 14.97
C THR A 304 -6.98 6.57 14.83
N CYS A 305 -6.69 5.27 14.70
CA CYS A 305 -5.34 4.75 14.48
C CYS A 305 -5.26 3.98 13.17
N LEU A 306 -4.04 3.80 12.66
CA LEU A 306 -3.76 2.98 11.49
C LEU A 306 -3.38 1.56 11.90
N LEU A 307 -4.18 0.56 11.54
CA LEU A 307 -3.77 -0.84 11.60
C LEU A 307 -2.97 -1.19 10.35
N CYS A 308 -1.91 -1.97 10.54
CA CYS A 308 -0.96 -2.34 9.51
C CYS A 308 -0.57 -3.81 9.68
N LEU A 309 -1.01 -4.66 8.74
CA LEU A 309 -0.55 -6.05 8.62
C LEU A 309 0.75 -6.08 7.83
N THR A 310 1.76 -6.80 8.33
CA THR A 310 3.04 -7.01 7.64
C THR A 310 3.10 -8.37 6.94
N ASN A 311 4.09 -8.54 6.05
CA ASN A 311 4.41 -9.82 5.44
C ASN A 311 5.00 -10.86 6.41
N LEU A 312 5.31 -10.45 7.64
CA LEU A 312 5.76 -11.35 8.71
C LEU A 312 4.59 -11.89 9.54
N GLY A 313 3.37 -11.39 9.28
CA GLY A 313 2.15 -11.75 10.01
C GLY A 313 1.93 -10.96 11.30
N ASP A 314 2.72 -9.90 11.52
CA ASP A 314 2.53 -8.95 12.61
C ASP A 314 1.44 -7.92 12.26
N ILE A 315 0.62 -7.59 13.24
CA ILE A 315 -0.31 -6.45 13.19
C ILE A 315 0.25 -5.34 14.06
N ILE A 316 0.48 -4.18 13.44
CA ILE A 316 0.99 -2.98 14.10
C ILE A 316 -0.15 -1.96 14.18
N VAL A 317 -0.32 -1.34 15.35
CA VAL A 317 -1.21 -0.19 15.54
C VAL A 317 -0.35 1.06 15.63
N LEU A 318 -0.61 2.03 14.75
CA LEU A 318 0.11 3.29 14.66
C LEU A 318 -0.82 4.45 14.98
N SER A 319 -0.41 5.35 15.88
CA SER A 319 -1.15 6.59 16.13
C SER A 319 -1.03 7.54 14.93
N LEU A 320 -2.05 8.36 14.75
CA LEU A 320 -2.11 9.35 13.67
C LEU A 320 -2.15 10.74 14.27
N PRO A 321 -1.50 11.74 13.63
CA PRO A 321 -0.79 11.67 12.34
C PRO A 321 0.71 11.30 12.45
N GLU A 322 1.27 11.09 13.63
CA GLU A 322 2.72 10.96 13.82
C GLU A 322 3.28 9.59 13.41
N LEU A 323 2.42 8.61 13.11
CA LEU A 323 2.81 7.22 12.82
C LEU A 323 3.65 6.60 13.94
N ARG A 324 3.36 6.93 15.21
CA ARG A 324 4.05 6.30 16.35
C ARG A 324 3.44 4.95 16.62
N ARG A 325 4.29 3.95 16.82
CA ARG A 325 3.84 2.60 17.16
C ARG A 325 3.30 2.55 18.58
N GLN A 326 2.04 2.12 18.69
CA GLN A 326 1.34 1.91 19.96
C GLN A 326 1.36 0.43 20.35
N VAL A 327 1.11 -0.46 19.38
CA VAL A 327 1.05 -1.91 19.58
C VAL A 327 1.77 -2.62 18.45
N ASN A 328 2.44 -3.72 18.77
CA ASN A 328 2.95 -4.70 17.82
C ASN A 328 2.59 -6.11 18.31
N ALA A 329 1.75 -6.81 17.56
CA ALA A 329 1.28 -8.14 17.91
C ALA A 329 1.64 -9.13 16.80
N ALA A 330 2.30 -10.22 17.16
CA ALA A 330 2.51 -11.36 16.25
C ALA A 330 1.22 -12.18 16.18
N VAL A 331 0.50 -12.08 15.05
CA VAL A 331 -0.85 -12.65 14.93
C VAL A 331 -0.86 -13.88 14.04
N ILE A 332 -0.16 -13.83 12.91
CA ILE A 332 -0.10 -14.92 11.93
C ILE A 332 1.36 -15.34 11.79
N ARG A 333 1.63 -16.64 11.64
CA ARG A 333 2.98 -17.12 11.35
C ARG A 333 3.41 -16.62 9.96
N LYS A 334 4.65 -16.17 9.81
CA LYS A 334 5.18 -15.69 8.52
C LYS A 334 5.11 -16.73 7.39
N GLU A 335 5.09 -18.01 7.73
CA GLU A 335 4.96 -19.12 6.78
C GLU A 335 3.52 -19.29 6.27
N ASP A 336 2.53 -18.80 7.02
CA ASP A 336 1.12 -18.88 6.65
C ASP A 336 0.73 -17.74 5.72
N ILE A 337 1.15 -17.89 4.46
CA ILE A 337 0.89 -16.92 3.39
C ILE A 337 -0.62 -16.76 3.14
N ASN A 338 -1.40 -17.83 3.31
CA ASN A 338 -2.85 -17.81 3.08
C ASN A 338 -3.57 -17.02 4.18
N GLY A 339 -3.18 -17.22 5.44
CA GLY A 339 -3.67 -16.41 6.55
C GLY A 339 -3.36 -14.93 6.35
N ILE A 340 -2.11 -14.59 6.01
CA ILE A 340 -1.69 -13.21 5.76
C ILE A 340 -2.46 -12.58 4.59
N PHE A 341 -2.65 -13.32 3.49
CA PHE A 341 -3.33 -12.79 2.31
C PHE A 341 -4.83 -12.59 2.54
N SER A 342 -5.46 -13.52 3.25
CA SER A 342 -6.91 -13.51 3.51
C SER A 342 -7.35 -12.53 4.59
N LEU A 343 -6.43 -12.05 5.45
CA LEU A 343 -6.78 -11.18 6.56
C LEU A 343 -7.49 -9.91 6.10
N CYS A 344 -8.68 -9.66 6.65
CA CYS A 344 -9.44 -8.43 6.50
C CYS A 344 -9.56 -7.72 7.85
N PHE A 345 -9.32 -6.41 7.87
CA PHE A 345 -9.56 -5.59 9.05
C PHE A 345 -10.99 -5.06 9.08
N THR A 346 -11.47 -4.74 10.28
CA THR A 346 -12.66 -3.93 10.53
C THR A 346 -12.26 -2.51 10.95
N GLU A 347 -13.20 -1.57 10.84
CA GLU A 347 -13.00 -0.17 11.26
C GLU A 347 -13.05 0.00 12.79
N ARG A 348 -13.19 -1.09 13.55
CA ARG A 348 -13.27 -1.09 15.03
C ARG A 348 -12.11 -1.83 15.69
N GLY A 349 -11.01 -2.00 14.97
CA GLY A 349 -9.79 -2.61 15.49
C GLY A 349 -9.88 -4.13 15.62
N GLU A 350 -10.77 -4.79 14.88
CA GLU A 350 -10.77 -6.25 14.73
C GLU A 350 -10.17 -6.67 13.38
N ALA A 351 -9.81 -7.94 13.26
CA ALA A 351 -9.39 -8.57 12.03
C ALA A 351 -9.96 -9.99 11.94
N LEU A 352 -10.23 -10.46 10.73
CA LEU A 352 -10.60 -11.85 10.43
C LEU A 352 -9.66 -12.39 9.37
N TYR A 353 -9.18 -13.62 9.53
CA TYR A 353 -8.39 -14.30 8.51
C TYR A 353 -8.77 -15.78 8.42
N LEU A 354 -8.46 -16.41 7.29
CA LEU A 354 -8.66 -17.85 7.11
C LEU A 354 -7.60 -18.62 7.87
N HIS A 355 -8.00 -19.30 8.95
CA HIS A 355 -7.13 -20.23 9.69
C HIS A 355 -6.96 -21.55 8.92
N SER A 356 -8.02 -21.96 8.25
CA SER A 356 -8.05 -23.10 7.33
C SER A 356 -8.94 -22.77 6.12
N SER A 357 -9.12 -23.70 5.19
CA SER A 357 -10.01 -23.50 4.03
C SER A 357 -11.48 -23.34 4.41
N SER A 358 -11.87 -23.68 5.64
CA SER A 358 -13.25 -23.69 6.10
C SER A 358 -13.47 -22.97 7.45
N GLU A 359 -12.43 -22.39 8.05
CA GLU A 359 -12.51 -21.75 9.36
C GLU A 359 -11.90 -20.35 9.32
N LEU A 360 -12.66 -19.40 9.89
CA LEU A 360 -12.20 -18.03 10.13
C LEU A 360 -11.75 -17.87 11.57
N GLN A 361 -10.62 -17.21 11.76
CA GLN A 361 -10.16 -16.77 13.06
C GLN A 361 -10.32 -15.25 13.18
N ARG A 362 -11.04 -14.83 14.23
CA ARG A 362 -11.19 -13.42 14.59
C ARG A 362 -10.15 -13.03 15.64
N VAL A 363 -9.56 -11.86 15.46
CA VAL A 363 -8.58 -11.24 16.35
C VAL A 363 -9.03 -9.82 16.66
N SER A 364 -8.95 -9.39 17.92
CA SER A 364 -9.27 -8.01 18.30
C SER A 364 -8.04 -7.31 18.87
N MET A 365 -7.72 -6.13 18.32
CA MET A 365 -6.79 -5.16 18.89
C MET A 365 -7.50 -4.09 19.71
N SER A 366 -8.83 -4.03 19.65
CA SER A 366 -9.66 -3.13 20.45
C SER A 366 -10.07 -3.80 21.76
N THR A 367 -10.09 -3.01 22.84
CA THR A 367 -10.64 -3.42 24.13
C THR A 367 -12.16 -3.31 24.17
N THR A 368 -12.77 -2.53 23.25
CA THR A 368 -14.23 -2.41 23.09
C THR A 368 -14.74 -3.46 22.11
N ARG A 369 -15.83 -4.14 22.48
CA ARG A 369 -16.53 -5.11 21.62
C ARG A 369 -17.56 -4.43 20.72
#